data_AF-A0AAU7PNH6-F1
#
_entry.id   AF-A0AAU7PNH6-F1
#
_cell.length_a   1.000
_cell.length_b   1.000
_cell.length_c   1.000
_cell.angle_alpha   90.00
_cell.angle_beta   90.00
_cell.angle_gamma   90.00
#
_symmetry.space_group_name_H-M   'P 1'
#
loop_
_entity.id
_entity.type
_entity.pdbx_description
1 polymer ?
#
loop_
_entity_poly.entity_id
_entity_poly.type
_entity_poly.pdbx_seq_one_letter_code
_entity_poly.pdbx_strand_id
1 'polypeptide(L)'
;MPKTAILKNRRSISASFSEFILFIFLLSCIVEAVDYYTTPRGQCPNSPNMLKFTSLASVLGFDAFNLAETLLIQPLQIIIGNKQGAFGSFRDGHEFYNRAASNKKDLFILEGESHYDLYDQPEPVRQAVEKLVVFYKENL
;
A
#
# COMPACT_ATOMS: atom_id res chain seq x y z
N MET A 1 -40.49 -13.65 50.62
CA MET A 1 -39.77 -12.36 50.46
C MET A 1 -38.37 -12.66 49.90
N PRO A 2 -37.96 -12.07 48.77
CA PRO A 2 -36.78 -12.46 48.01
C PRO A 2 -35.60 -11.49 48.20
N LYS A 3 -34.36 -11.99 48.20
CA LYS A 3 -33.08 -11.27 47.94
C LYS A 3 -32.03 -12.35 47.62
N THR A 4 -31.21 -12.36 46.57
CA THR A 4 -31.03 -11.54 45.36
C THR A 4 -30.10 -12.36 44.46
N ALA A 5 -30.42 -12.54 43.18
CA ALA A 5 -29.56 -13.23 42.23
C ALA A 5 -28.38 -12.33 41.83
N ILE A 6 -27.14 -12.76 42.10
CA ILE A 6 -25.93 -12.12 41.55
C ILE A 6 -25.71 -12.71 40.15
N LEU A 7 -26.34 -12.09 39.15
CA LEU A 7 -25.98 -12.27 37.75
C LEU A 7 -24.62 -11.63 37.51
N LYS A 8 -23.56 -12.45 37.46
CA LYS A 8 -22.26 -12.03 36.91
C LYS A 8 -22.46 -11.67 35.45
N ASN A 9 -22.45 -10.37 35.20
CA ASN A 9 -22.40 -9.71 33.91
C ASN A 9 -21.17 -10.20 33.11
N ARG A 10 -21.32 -11.30 32.34
CA ARG A 10 -20.38 -11.67 31.29
C ARG A 10 -20.81 -10.96 30.00
N ARG A 11 -20.50 -9.67 29.89
CA ARG A 11 -20.56 -8.96 28.61
C ARG A 11 -19.20 -8.34 28.31
N SER A 12 -18.71 -8.65 27.11
CA SER A 12 -17.66 -7.95 26.36
C SER A 12 -16.19 -8.19 26.75
N ILE A 13 -15.59 -9.27 26.24
CA ILE A 13 -14.15 -9.32 25.93
C ILE A 13 -13.92 -9.76 24.45
N SER A 14 -14.97 -10.06 23.68
CA SER A 14 -14.80 -10.53 22.29
C SER A 14 -14.51 -9.43 21.26
N ALA A 15 -14.68 -8.15 21.60
CA ALA A 15 -14.34 -7.04 20.70
C ALA A 15 -12.82 -6.76 20.61
N SER A 16 -12.02 -7.31 21.54
CA SER A 16 -10.61 -6.91 21.69
C SER A 16 -9.63 -7.61 20.74
N PHE A 17 -9.91 -8.83 20.28
CA PHE A 17 -8.91 -9.61 19.52
C PHE A 17 -8.93 -9.31 18.02
N SER A 18 -10.13 -9.17 17.43
CA SER A 18 -10.27 -8.82 16.02
C SER A 18 -9.84 -7.39 15.72
N GLU A 19 -10.14 -6.43 16.60
CA GLU A 19 -9.68 -5.04 16.47
C GLU A 19 -8.16 -4.94 16.62
N PHE A 20 -7.57 -5.71 17.53
CA PHE A 20 -6.11 -5.76 17.72
C PHE A 20 -5.38 -6.38 16.51
N ILE A 21 -5.93 -7.45 15.92
CA ILE A 21 -5.40 -8.03 14.68
C ILE A 21 -5.51 -7.04 13.53
N LEU A 22 -6.65 -6.37 13.37
CA LEU A 22 -6.84 -5.36 12.32
C LEU A 22 -5.85 -4.19 12.47
N PHE A 23 -5.56 -3.79 13.71
CA PHE A 23 -4.58 -2.76 14.01
C PHE A 23 -3.14 -3.15 13.64
N ILE A 24 -2.77 -4.42 13.87
CA ILE A 24 -1.46 -4.97 13.45
C ILE A 24 -1.32 -4.98 11.93
N PHE A 25 -2.36 -5.40 11.20
CA PHE A 25 -2.33 -5.38 9.74
C PHE A 25 -2.21 -3.95 9.18
N LEU A 26 -2.90 -2.98 9.78
CA LEU A 26 -2.84 -1.58 9.34
C LEU A 26 -1.43 -0.99 9.46
N LEU A 27 -0.73 -1.29 10.56
CA LEU A 27 0.61 -0.77 10.85
C LEU A 27 1.74 -1.53 10.16
N SER A 28 1.47 -2.70 9.57
CA SER A 28 2.50 -3.57 8.99
C SER A 28 3.42 -2.85 7.99
N CYS A 29 2.88 -2.11 7.02
CA CYS A 29 3.69 -1.34 6.07
C CYS A 29 4.52 -0.22 6.73
N ILE A 30 4.06 0.36 7.85
CA ILE A 30 4.83 1.39 8.58
C ILE A 30 6.03 0.74 9.28
N VAL A 31 5.85 -0.47 9.83
CA VAL A 31 6.96 -1.24 10.42
C VAL A 31 7.96 -1.63 9.34
N GLU A 32 7.49 -2.13 8.19
CA GLU A 32 8.33 -2.46 7.04
C GLU A 32 9.06 -1.23 6.48
N ALA A 33 8.44 -0.04 6.54
CA ALA A 33 9.08 1.22 6.16
C ALA A 33 10.26 1.60 7.05
N VAL A 34 10.05 1.52 8.36
CA VAL A 34 11.12 1.76 9.33
C VAL A 34 12.22 0.74 9.13
N ASP A 35 11.88 -0.55 9.03
CA ASP A 35 12.84 -1.62 8.78
C ASP A 35 13.68 -1.37 7.51
N TYR A 36 13.04 -1.04 6.39
CA TYR A 36 13.74 -0.77 5.13
C TYR A 36 14.68 0.44 5.22
N TYR A 37 14.18 1.58 5.72
CA TYR A 37 14.94 2.83 5.67
C TYR A 37 15.92 3.04 6.83
N THR A 38 15.74 2.37 7.98
CA THR A 38 16.54 2.60 9.19
C THR A 38 17.42 1.42 9.61
N THR A 39 17.55 0.39 8.76
CA THR A 39 18.41 -0.78 9.02
C THR A 39 19.28 -1.09 7.80
N PRO A 40 20.28 -2.00 7.91
CA PRO A 40 21.08 -2.44 6.77
C PRO A 40 20.29 -3.01 5.57
N ARG A 41 18.99 -3.31 5.71
CA ARG A 41 18.14 -3.77 4.61
C ARG A 41 18.13 -2.80 3.43
N GLY A 42 17.93 -1.50 3.69
CA GLY A 42 17.81 -0.47 2.64
C GLY A 42 18.40 0.90 3.00
N GLN A 43 19.02 1.06 4.18
CA GLN A 43 19.56 2.35 4.59
C GLN A 43 20.66 2.86 3.64
N CYS A 44 20.64 4.16 3.37
CA CYS A 44 21.66 4.84 2.59
C CYS A 44 21.85 6.26 3.15
N PRO A 45 23.10 6.76 3.32
CA PRO A 45 23.35 8.12 3.81
C PRO A 45 22.65 9.23 3.01
N ASN A 46 22.39 8.98 1.72
CA ASN A 46 21.73 9.94 0.82
C ASN A 46 20.21 9.79 0.78
N SER A 47 19.62 8.86 1.54
CA SER A 47 18.19 8.63 1.62
C SER A 47 17.75 8.53 3.10
N PRO A 48 17.73 9.67 3.83
CA PRO A 48 17.45 9.67 5.26
C PRO A 48 15.98 9.43 5.61
N ASN A 49 15.10 9.22 4.62
CA ASN A 49 13.64 9.12 4.79
C ASN A 49 13.03 10.32 5.56
N MET A 50 13.48 11.53 5.21
CA MET A 50 13.02 12.79 5.81
C MET A 50 12.50 13.76 4.74
N LEU A 51 11.49 14.52 5.12
CA LEU A 51 10.87 15.59 4.33
C LEU A 51 11.21 16.95 4.93
N LYS A 52 11.41 17.98 4.09
CA LYS A 52 11.48 19.38 4.54
C LYS A 52 10.10 19.83 4.99
N PHE A 53 9.98 20.38 6.20
CA PHE A 53 8.70 20.87 6.73
C PHE A 53 8.00 21.87 5.80
N THR A 54 8.78 22.76 5.15
CA THR A 54 8.25 23.75 4.20
C THR A 54 7.59 23.14 2.97
N SER A 55 7.86 21.88 2.64
CA SER A 55 7.24 21.17 1.51
C SER A 55 5.86 20.60 1.86
N LEU A 56 5.51 20.50 3.15
CA LEU A 56 4.29 19.82 3.60
C LEU A 56 3.02 20.43 3.00
N ALA A 57 2.91 21.76 2.97
CA ALA A 57 1.74 22.44 2.40
C ALA A 57 1.54 22.10 0.92
N SER A 58 2.63 22.03 0.14
CA SER A 58 2.58 21.66 -1.27
C SER A 58 2.19 20.20 -1.47
N VAL A 59 2.74 19.29 -0.65
CA VAL A 59 2.41 17.86 -0.72
C VAL A 59 0.94 17.62 -0.38
N LEU A 60 0.39 18.31 0.62
CA LEU A 60 -1.02 18.19 1.01
C LEU A 60 -1.99 18.67 -0.07
N GLY A 61 -1.60 19.66 -0.87
CA GLY A 61 -2.41 20.18 -1.97
C GLY A 61 -2.17 19.48 -3.31
N PHE A 62 -1.28 18.49 -3.36
CA PHE A 62 -0.91 17.80 -4.59
C PHE A 62 -1.82 16.59 -4.86
N ASP A 63 -2.33 16.51 -6.08
CA ASP A 63 -3.02 15.32 -6.61
C ASP A 63 -2.21 14.74 -7.78
N ALA A 64 -1.64 13.57 -7.56
CA ALA A 64 -0.86 12.85 -8.57
C ALA A 64 -1.71 12.34 -9.75
N PHE A 65 -3.03 12.22 -9.57
CA PHE A 65 -3.97 11.68 -10.55
C PHE A 65 -4.76 12.76 -11.28
N ASN A 66 -4.49 14.04 -10.99
CA ASN A 66 -5.20 15.16 -11.60
C ASN A 66 -5.20 15.04 -13.14
N LEU A 67 -6.39 15.04 -13.74
CA LEU A 67 -6.65 14.90 -15.18
C LEU A 67 -6.24 13.56 -15.81
N ALA A 68 -6.00 12.50 -15.03
CA ALA A 68 -5.68 11.17 -15.56
C ALA A 68 -6.79 10.63 -16.50
N GLU A 69 -8.05 11.02 -16.27
CA GLU A 69 -9.24 10.65 -17.06
C GLU A 69 -9.27 11.30 -18.43
N THR A 70 -8.46 12.34 -18.66
CA THR A 70 -8.41 13.06 -19.94
C THR A 70 -7.05 12.92 -20.61
N LEU A 71 -5.96 12.99 -19.84
CA LEU A 71 -4.61 13.17 -20.39
C LEU A 71 -3.77 11.89 -20.42
N LEU A 72 -4.05 10.92 -19.55
CA LEU A 72 -3.26 9.68 -19.46
C LEU A 72 -3.78 8.63 -20.45
N ILE A 73 -3.51 8.85 -21.73
CA ILE A 73 -3.95 7.99 -22.85
C ILE A 73 -2.90 6.95 -23.29
N GLN A 74 -1.67 7.07 -22.79
CA GLN A 74 -0.54 6.20 -23.12
C GLN A 74 -0.77 4.77 -22.60
N PRO A 75 -0.14 3.74 -23.21
CA PRO A 75 -0.13 2.40 -22.61
C PRO A 75 0.29 2.45 -21.14
N LEU A 76 -0.41 1.73 -20.29
CA LEU A 76 -0.25 1.82 -18.83
C LEU A 76 -0.18 0.44 -18.19
N GLN A 77 0.92 0.15 -17.50
CA GLN A 77 1.02 -1.01 -16.63
C GLN A 77 1.11 -0.55 -15.18
N ILE A 78 0.18 -1.02 -14.35
CA ILE A 78 0.22 -0.82 -12.89
C ILE A 78 0.53 -2.17 -12.24
N ILE A 79 1.42 -2.17 -11.24
CA ILE A 79 1.80 -3.37 -10.48
C ILE A 79 1.69 -3.04 -8.99
N ILE A 80 0.91 -3.84 -8.25
CA ILE A 80 0.66 -3.66 -6.82
C ILE A 80 0.65 -4.99 -6.08
N GLY A 81 1.02 -5.00 -4.81
CA GLY A 81 0.77 -6.13 -3.90
C GLY A 81 -0.61 -6.03 -3.24
N ASN A 82 -1.22 -7.17 -2.89
CA ASN A 82 -2.54 -7.21 -2.27
C ASN A 82 -2.53 -7.27 -0.73
N LYS A 83 -1.36 -7.41 -0.09
CA LYS A 83 -1.23 -7.33 1.37
C LYS A 83 -1.32 -5.86 1.78
N GLN A 84 -2.52 -5.46 2.17
CA GLN A 84 -2.85 -4.06 2.49
C GLN A 84 -2.22 -3.60 3.80
N GLY A 85 -1.78 -2.34 3.81
CA GLY A 85 -1.37 -1.60 5.01
C GLY A 85 -1.69 -0.11 4.86
N ALA A 86 -1.18 0.72 5.77
CA ALA A 86 -1.57 2.13 5.88
C ALA A 86 -1.23 3.04 4.67
N PHE A 87 -0.35 2.63 3.75
CA PHE A 87 0.11 3.49 2.64
C PHE A 87 -0.87 3.60 1.47
N GLY A 88 -1.93 2.80 1.43
CA GLY A 88 -3.00 2.96 0.44
C GLY A 88 -2.66 2.49 -0.98
N SER A 89 -1.47 1.94 -1.25
CA SER A 89 -1.04 1.56 -2.62
C SER A 89 -1.98 0.62 -3.34
N PHE A 90 -2.66 -0.28 -2.62
CA PHE A 90 -3.68 -1.16 -3.19
C PHE A 90 -4.88 -0.35 -3.72
N ARG A 91 -5.44 0.52 -2.87
CA ARG A 91 -6.54 1.44 -3.25
C ARG A 91 -6.11 2.33 -4.41
N ASP A 92 -4.94 2.93 -4.30
CA ASP A 92 -4.44 3.92 -5.26
C ASP A 92 -4.17 3.26 -6.63
N GLY A 93 -3.67 2.02 -6.66
CA GLY A 93 -3.48 1.27 -7.91
C GLY A 93 -4.81 0.99 -8.62
N HIS A 94 -5.85 0.60 -7.89
CA HIS A 94 -7.19 0.43 -8.44
C HIS A 94 -7.81 1.77 -8.91
N GLU A 95 -7.68 2.82 -8.10
CA GLU A 95 -8.19 4.14 -8.45
C GLU A 95 -7.52 4.67 -9.71
N PHE A 96 -6.19 4.62 -9.79
CA PHE A 96 -5.42 5.08 -10.94
C PHE A 96 -5.75 4.28 -12.20
N TYR A 97 -5.86 2.96 -12.08
CA TYR A 97 -6.31 2.09 -13.18
C TYR A 97 -7.69 2.52 -13.71
N ASN A 98 -8.64 2.79 -12.81
CA ASN A 98 -9.99 3.18 -13.20
C ASN A 98 -10.04 4.57 -13.82
N ARG A 99 -9.29 5.53 -13.26
CA ARG A 99 -9.27 6.92 -13.72
C ARG A 99 -8.53 7.08 -15.05
N ALA A 100 -7.46 6.33 -15.32
CA ALA A 100 -6.66 6.52 -16.54
C ALA A 100 -7.49 6.42 -17.83
N ALA A 101 -7.37 7.43 -18.71
CA ALA A 101 -8.02 7.48 -20.02
C ALA A 101 -7.54 6.41 -21.02
N SER A 102 -6.43 5.76 -20.72
CA SER A 102 -5.77 4.78 -21.59
C SER A 102 -6.68 3.61 -21.96
N ASN A 103 -6.73 3.31 -23.25
CA ASN A 103 -7.39 2.13 -23.80
C ASN A 103 -6.50 0.87 -23.75
N LYS A 104 -5.20 1.02 -23.49
CA LYS A 104 -4.24 -0.09 -23.35
C LYS A 104 -3.67 -0.05 -21.94
N LYS A 105 -4.45 -0.53 -20.97
CA LYS A 105 -4.05 -0.55 -19.55
C LYS A 105 -4.21 -1.93 -18.93
N ASP A 106 -3.29 -2.27 -18.01
CA ASP A 106 -3.30 -3.50 -17.24
C ASP A 106 -2.99 -3.22 -15.76
N LEU A 107 -3.63 -3.98 -14.87
CA LEU A 107 -3.39 -3.96 -13.43
C LEU A 107 -2.96 -5.35 -12.99
N PHE A 108 -1.69 -5.52 -12.69
CA PHE A 108 -1.11 -6.77 -12.21
C PHE A 108 -1.00 -6.75 -10.69
N ILE A 109 -1.71 -7.68 -10.04
CA ILE A 109 -1.78 -7.76 -8.59
C ILE A 109 -0.98 -8.99 -8.12
N LEU A 110 -0.03 -8.77 -7.23
CA LEU A 110 0.78 -9.82 -6.61
C LEU A 110 0.14 -10.27 -5.29
N GLU A 111 -0.26 -11.54 -5.26
CA GLU A 111 -0.96 -12.16 -4.15
C GLU A 111 -0.02 -12.44 -2.97
N GLY A 112 -0.39 -11.98 -1.77
CA GLY A 112 0.37 -12.17 -0.54
C GLY A 112 1.48 -11.13 -0.31
N GLU A 113 1.79 -10.31 -1.32
CA GLU A 113 2.93 -9.38 -1.31
C GLU A 113 2.53 -8.00 -0.79
N SER A 114 3.40 -7.38 0.02
CA SER A 114 3.25 -6.03 0.58
C SER A 114 3.77 -4.93 -0.36
N HIS A 115 3.60 -3.67 0.06
CA HIS A 115 4.24 -2.52 -0.57
C HIS A 115 5.77 -2.63 -0.61
N TYR A 116 6.39 -3.08 0.49
CA TYR A 116 7.84 -3.19 0.59
C TYR A 116 8.38 -4.49 0.03
N ASP A 117 7.57 -5.54 -0.08
CA ASP A 117 8.02 -6.77 -0.75
C ASP A 117 8.39 -6.49 -2.23
N LEU A 118 7.63 -5.58 -2.87
CA LEU A 118 7.91 -5.06 -4.21
C LEU A 118 9.19 -4.21 -4.34
N TYR A 119 9.82 -3.78 -3.23
CA TYR A 119 11.06 -2.99 -3.28
C TYR A 119 12.28 -3.88 -3.45
N ASP A 120 12.33 -5.01 -2.74
CA ASP A 120 13.58 -5.76 -2.57
C ASP A 120 13.45 -7.28 -2.48
N GLN A 121 12.25 -7.85 -2.34
CA GLN A 121 12.12 -9.31 -2.25
C GLN A 121 12.31 -9.95 -3.63
N PRO A 122 13.20 -10.96 -3.78
CA PRO A 122 13.61 -11.45 -5.09
C PRO A 122 12.47 -11.93 -5.99
N GLU A 123 11.51 -12.69 -5.45
CA GLU A 123 10.41 -13.24 -6.24
C GLU A 123 9.38 -12.20 -6.71
N PRO A 124 8.78 -11.36 -5.85
CA PRO A 124 7.84 -10.34 -6.32
C PRO A 124 8.51 -9.32 -7.24
N VAL A 125 9.78 -8.95 -6.99
CA VAL A 125 10.55 -8.09 -7.90
C VAL A 125 10.76 -8.77 -9.25
N ARG A 126 11.14 -10.06 -9.28
CA ARG A 126 11.29 -10.82 -10.53
C ARG A 126 9.99 -10.83 -11.33
N GLN A 127 8.85 -11.14 -10.70
CA GLN A 127 7.54 -11.15 -11.36
C GLN A 127 7.15 -9.76 -11.89
N ALA A 128 7.39 -8.71 -11.12
CA ALA A 128 7.13 -7.34 -11.56
C ALA A 128 8.01 -6.93 -12.75
N VAL A 129 9.31 -7.25 -12.71
CA VAL A 129 10.25 -6.95 -13.79
C VAL A 129 9.92 -7.73 -15.05
N GLU A 130 9.57 -9.02 -14.95
CA GLU A 130 9.14 -9.82 -16.11
C GLU A 130 7.92 -9.21 -16.79
N LYS A 131 6.92 -8.77 -16.01
CA LYS A 131 5.75 -8.06 -16.51
C LYS A 131 6.12 -6.76 -17.22
N LEU A 132 6.99 -5.95 -16.62
CA LEU A 132 7.47 -4.69 -17.20
C LEU A 132 8.31 -4.91 -18.47
N VAL A 133 9.12 -5.96 -18.54
CA VAL A 133 9.92 -6.29 -19.72
C VAL A 133 9.01 -6.59 -20.91
N VAL A 134 7.94 -7.37 -20.72
CA VAL A 134 6.96 -7.63 -21.77
C VAL A 134 6.27 -6.33 -22.17
N PHE A 135 5.78 -5.56 -21.19
CA PHE A 135 5.11 -4.28 -21.44
C PHE A 135 5.98 -3.31 -22.26
N TYR A 136 7.23 -3.09 -21.88
CA TYR A 136 8.09 -2.13 -22.59
C TYR A 136 8.48 -2.61 -23.98
N LYS A 137 8.73 -3.91 -24.19
CA LYS A 137 8.99 -4.46 -25.54
C LYS A 137 7.84 -4.25 -26.52
N GLU A 138 6.61 -4.16 -26.02
CA GLU A 138 5.41 -3.97 -26.84
C GLU A 138 5.04 -2.50 -27.08
N ASN A 139 5.60 -1.56 -26.32
CA ASN A 139 5.10 -0.18 -26.25
C ASN A 139 6.17 0.91 -26.42
N LEU A 140 7.46 0.55 -26.50
CA LEU A 140 8.60 1.44 -26.79
C LEU A 140 9.40 0.91 -27.98
#